data_AF-A0A2G6JXP1-F1
#
_entry.id   AF-A0A2G6JXP1-F1
#
_cell.length_a   1.000
_cell.length_b   1.000
_cell.length_c   1.000
_cell.angle_alpha   90.00
_cell.angle_beta   90.00
_cell.angle_gamma   90.00
#
_symmetry.space_group_name_H-M   'P 1'
#
loop_
_entity.id
_entity.type
_entity.pdbx_description
1 polymer ?
#
loop_
_entity_poly.entity_id
_entity_poly.type
_entity_poly.pdbx_seq_one_letter_code
_entity_poly.pdbx_strand_id
1 'polypeptide(L)' 'MNAGHPATRIERMRWWHLDQVLALEHQLFHPDRWSAETFWAELAAPGRSYLVAVGPDEHVIG' A
#
# COMPACT_ATOMS: atom_id res chain seq x y z
N MET A 1 5.43 2.23 26.79
CA MET A 1 6.68 2.14 26.01
C MET A 1 6.27 1.82 24.58
N ASN A 2 6.39 2.79 23.66
CA ASN A 2 5.99 2.61 22.26
C ASN A 2 6.85 1.50 21.64
N ALA A 3 6.26 0.34 21.38
CA ALA A 3 6.85 -0.63 20.47
C ALA A 3 6.69 -0.07 19.05
N GLY A 4 7.55 0.89 18.68
CA GLY A 4 7.80 1.15 17.28
C GLY A 4 8.29 -0.16 16.69
N HIS A 5 7.55 -0.75 15.75
CA HIS A 5 7.98 -1.95 15.06
C HIS A 5 9.37 -1.66 14.47
N PRO A 6 10.41 -2.44 14.83
CA PRO A 6 11.72 -2.22 14.26
C PRO A 6 11.61 -2.24 12.72
N ALA A 7 11.99 -1.11 12.13
CA ALA A 7 12.14 -0.81 10.70
C ALA A 7 10.89 -0.81 9.80
N THR A 8 9.68 -0.52 10.29
CA THR A 8 8.60 -0.12 9.36
C THR A 8 8.94 1.24 8.73
N ARG A 9 9.08 1.28 7.40
CA ARG A 9 9.38 2.49 6.62
C ARG A 9 8.13 2.95 5.90
N ILE A 10 7.87 4.25 5.92
CA ILE A 10 6.84 4.85 5.08
C ILE A 10 7.51 5.41 3.82
N GLU A 11 7.02 5.01 2.66
CA GLU A 11 7.45 5.57 1.39
C GLU A 11 6.29 5.81 0.44
N ARG A 12 6.53 6.59 -0.62
CA ARG A 12 5.50 6.81 -1.63
C ARG A 12 5.27 5.52 -2.41
N MET A 13 4.01 5.16 -2.59
CA MET A 13 3.59 4.04 -3.41
C MET A 13 4.13 4.17 -4.84
N ARG A 14 4.57 3.05 -5.40
CA ARG A 14 5.06 2.91 -6.76
C ARG A 14 4.30 1.77 -7.42
N TRP A 15 4.33 1.73 -8.75
CA TRP A 15 3.57 0.72 -9.49
C TRP A 15 3.99 -0.71 -9.13
N TRP A 16 5.25 -0.94 -8.77
CA TRP A 16 5.73 -2.26 -8.33
C TRP A 16 5.26 -2.69 -6.93
N HIS A 17 4.68 -1.79 -6.13
CA HIS A 17 4.04 -2.15 -4.85
C HIS A 17 2.60 -2.64 -5.04
N LEU A 18 2.01 -2.42 -6.22
CA LEU A 18 0.58 -2.58 -6.43
C LEU A 18 0.10 -4.02 -6.18
N ASP A 19 0.86 -5.03 -6.59
CA ASP A 19 0.45 -6.43 -6.39
C ASP A 19 0.33 -6.78 -4.91
N GLN A 20 1.23 -6.28 -4.07
CA GLN A 20 1.19 -6.51 -2.62
C GLN A 20 0.05 -5.72 -1.96
N VAL A 21 -0.19 -4.48 -2.42
CA VAL A 21 -1.34 -3.68 -1.97
C VAL A 21 -2.65 -4.36 -2.34
N LEU A 22 -2.78 -4.88 -3.56
CA LEU A 22 -3.99 -5.60 -3.99
C LEU A 22 -4.22 -6.89 -3.20
N ALA A 23 -3.15 -7.59 -2.82
CA ALA A 23 -3.26 -8.75 -1.95
C ALA A 23 -3.82 -8.39 -0.57
N LEU A 24 -3.34 -7.30 0.04
CA LEU A 24 -3.88 -6.77 1.30
C LEU A 24 -5.32 -6.28 1.12
N GLU A 25 -5.60 -5.56 0.04
CA GLU A 25 -6.93 -5.03 -0.27
C GLU A 25 -7.98 -6.16 -0.33
N HIS A 26 -7.61 -7.25 -1.00
CA HIS A 26 -8.42 -8.45 -1.12
C HIS A 26 -8.49 -9.30 0.17
N GLN A 27 -7.65 -9.03 1.16
CA GLN A 27 -7.75 -9.70 2.47
C GLN A 27 -8.58 -8.89 3.46
N LEU A 28 -8.48 -7.56 3.39
CA LEU A 28 -8.94 -6.67 4.45
C LEU A 28 -10.29 -6.01 4.17
N PHE A 29 -10.62 -5.73 2.91
CA PHE A 29 -11.69 -4.78 2.58
C PHE A 29 -12.85 -5.39 1.80
N HIS A 30 -13.12 -6.69 1.87
CA HIS A 30 -14.33 -7.25 1.24
C HIS A 30 -15.61 -6.79 1.97
N PRO A 31 -16.67 -6.33 1.25
CA PRO A 31 -16.85 -6.27 -0.21
C PRO A 31 -16.36 -4.96 -0.87
N ASP A 32 -16.00 -3.96 -0.09
CA ASP A 32 -15.69 -2.57 -0.48
C ASP A 32 -14.29 -2.36 -1.08
N ARG A 33 -13.59 -3.45 -1.41
CA ARG A 33 -12.24 -3.45 -1.98
C ARG A 33 -12.16 -2.56 -3.21
N TRP A 34 -11.07 -1.83 -3.33
CA TRP A 34 -10.72 -1.15 -4.55
C TRP A 34 -10.26 -2.14 -5.63
N SER A 35 -10.58 -1.81 -6.88
CA SER A 35 -10.11 -2.57 -8.04
C SER A 35 -8.68 -2.17 -8.42
N ALA A 36 -7.99 -3.02 -9.18
CA ALA A 36 -6.67 -2.68 -9.72
C ALA A 36 -6.74 -1.43 -10.62
N GLU A 37 -7.80 -1.31 -11.42
CA GLU A 37 -8.07 -0.16 -12.26
C GLU A 37 -8.24 1.13 -11.45
N THR A 38 -8.90 1.05 -10.29
CA THR A 38 -9.04 2.18 -9.35
C THR A 38 -7.67 2.65 -8.86
N PHE A 39 -6.80 1.74 -8.42
CA PHE A 39 -5.45 2.09 -7.98
C PHE A 39 -4.61 2.69 -9.12
N TRP A 40 -4.68 2.12 -10.32
CA TRP A 40 -3.98 2.67 -11.47
C TRP A 40 -4.42 4.10 -11.80
N ALA A 41 -5.73 4.38 -11.75
CA ALA A 41 -6.27 5.72 -11.99
C ALA A 41 -5.75 6.72 -10.94
N GLU A 42 -5.74 6.33 -9.66
CA GLU A 42 -5.25 7.18 -8.57
C GLU A 42 -3.73 7.41 -8.61
N LEU A 43 -2.94 6.41 -8.99
CA LEU A 43 -1.48 6.56 -9.16
C LEU A 43 -1.11 7.46 -10.34
N ALA A 44 -1.93 7.46 -11.40
CA ALA A 44 -1.73 8.32 -12.56
C ALA A 44 -2.22 9.77 -12.32
N ALA A 45 -3.05 10.00 -11.29
CA ALA A 45 -3.64 11.30 -11.03
C ALA A 45 -2.58 12.33 -10.57
N PRO A 46 -2.46 13.49 -11.26
CA PRO A 46 -1.53 14.52 -10.85
C PRO A 46 -1.93 15.15 -9.52
N GLY A 47 -0.94 15.52 -8.70
CA GLY A 47 -1.18 16.22 -7.43
C GLY A 47 -1.65 15.34 -6.27
N ARG A 48 -1.77 14.02 -6.47
CA ARG A 48 -2.05 13.05 -5.40
C ARG A 48 -0.86 12.13 -5.19
N SER A 49 -0.74 11.60 -3.98
CA SER A 49 0.27 10.58 -3.68
C SER A 49 -0.19 9.68 -2.56
N TYR A 50 -0.04 8.39 -2.82
CA TYR A 50 -0.31 7.32 -1.88
C TYR A 50 1.00 6.93 -1.20
N LEU A 51 0.89 6.50 0.05
CA LEU A 51 2.01 6.01 0.83
C LEU A 51 1.76 4.55 1.15
N VAL A 52 2.84 3.79 1.32
CA VAL A 52 2.82 2.42 1.81
C VAL A 52 3.72 2.31 3.04
N ALA A 53 3.33 1.45 3.97
CA ALA A 53 4.15 0.94 5.04
C ALA A 53 4.86 -0.32 4.56
N VAL A 54 6.19 -0.27 4.57
CA VAL A 54 7.07 -1.37 4.19
C VAL A 54 7.70 -1.96 5.45
N GLY A 55 7.56 -3.26 5.62
CA GLY A 55 8.16 -4.02 6.70
C GLY A 55 9.67 -4.21 6.54
N PRO A 56 10.35 -4.76 7.56
CA PRO A 56 11.79 -5.00 7.54
C PRO A 56 12.25 -6.01 6.47
N ASP A 57 11.32 -6.78 5.89
CA ASP A 57 11.51 -7.75 4.82
C ASP A 57 11.24 -7.16 3.42
N GLU A 58 11.08 -5.84 3.32
CA GLU A 58 10.69 -5.12 2.10
C GLU A 58 9.29 -5.49 1.56
N HIS A 59 8.45 -6.10 2.39
CA HIS A 59 7.04 -6.34 2.07
C HIS A 59 6.14 -5.17 2.48
N VAL A 60 5.16 -4.87 1.63
CA VAL A 60 4.07 -3.96 1.97
C VAL A 60 3.20 -4.61 3.02
N ILE A 61 2.99 -3.89 4.13
CA ILE A 61 2.21 -4.31 5.28
C ILE A 61 1.04 -3.35 5.58
N GLY A 62 0.93 -2.24 4.84
CA GLY A 62 -0.16 -1.27 4.95
C GLY A 62 0.08 0.00 4.13
#